data_AF-A0A9K3D2V1-F1
#
_entry.id   AF-A0A9K3D2V1-F1
#
_cell.length_a   1.000
_cell.length_b   1.000
_cell.length_c   1.000
_cell.angle_alpha   90.00
_cell.angle_beta   90.00
_cell.angle_gamma   90.00
#
_symmetry.space_group_name_H-M   'P 1'
#
loop_
_entity.id
_entity.type
_entity.pdbx_description
1 polymer ?
#
loop_
_entity_poly.entity_id
_entity_poly.type
_entity_poly.pdbx_seq_one_letter_code
_entity_poly.pdbx_strand_id
1 'polypeptide(L)'
;MRGLGLAPLLVMAVIVSVTMCDCHFEAFTLLDSAEVLECMRRIEVSDSDKNSLFTSMQPLIDMYAFTDMLLDPPSPYEELQVDLRAELTALQEAPYASEYDMHKALAQLIAACKDPHLRYVTPYKFRQFSYIHPVRLTASLDEQGDTVLSMAMPPAEYAWSVTAHVHSLFESDPDAASALLTALLLREE
;
A
#
# COMPACT_ATOMS: atom_id res chain seq x y z
N MET A 1 -0.01 -36.79 24.03
CA MET A 1 -0.73 -35.90 23.10
C MET A 1 -1.07 -34.61 23.82
N ARG A 2 -0.20 -33.59 23.72
CA ARG A 2 -0.47 -32.22 24.18
C ARG A 2 -0.35 -31.36 22.93
N GLY A 3 -1.46 -30.77 22.50
CA GLY A 3 -1.50 -29.89 21.33
C GLY A 3 -0.78 -28.59 21.66
N LEU A 4 0.27 -28.29 20.90
CA LEU A 4 0.79 -26.92 20.78
C LEU A 4 -0.25 -26.14 19.99
N GLY A 5 -0.94 -25.22 20.65
CA GLY A 5 -1.74 -24.21 19.95
C GLY A 5 -0.79 -23.23 19.26
N LEU A 6 -0.88 -23.13 17.94
CA LEU A 6 -0.33 -22.00 17.19
C LEU A 6 -1.00 -20.72 17.70
N ALA A 7 -0.26 -19.90 18.43
CA ALA A 7 -0.65 -18.51 18.64
C ALA A 7 -0.33 -17.74 17.35
N PRO A 8 -1.25 -16.93 16.81
CA PRO A 8 -0.97 -16.11 15.64
C PRO A 8 0.13 -15.11 16.01
N LEU A 9 1.25 -15.18 15.29
CA LEU A 9 2.39 -14.28 15.48
C LEU A 9 1.95 -12.87 15.04
N LEU A 10 1.75 -12.00 16.02
CA LEU A 10 1.34 -10.61 15.83
C LEU A 10 2.49 -9.87 15.11
N VAL A 11 2.28 -9.44 13.87
CA VAL A 11 3.25 -8.65 13.11
C VAL A 11 3.26 -7.24 13.73
N MET A 12 4.27 -6.98 14.54
CA MET A 12 4.48 -5.72 15.25
C MET A 12 5.21 -4.73 14.36
N ALA A 13 5.02 -3.41 14.30
CA ALA A 13 3.98 -2.46 14.68
C ALA A 13 4.40 -0.97 14.79
N VAL A 14 5.67 -0.52 14.80
CA VAL A 14 5.98 0.84 15.34
C VAL A 14 5.96 1.97 14.30
N ILE A 15 5.07 2.95 14.42
CA ILE A 15 5.00 4.13 13.53
C ILE A 15 5.62 5.37 14.19
N VAL A 16 6.44 6.12 13.45
CA VAL A 16 6.88 7.47 13.82
C VAL A 16 5.91 8.47 13.19
N SER A 17 5.31 9.30 14.05
CA SER A 17 4.40 10.41 13.73
C SER A 17 4.76 11.13 12.42
N VAL A 18 3.88 11.04 11.42
CA VAL A 18 3.93 11.85 10.20
C VAL A 18 2.76 12.82 10.25
N THR A 19 3.02 14.06 10.66
CA THR A 19 2.06 15.17 10.61
C THR A 19 1.84 15.63 9.18
N MET A 20 1.11 14.86 8.38
CA MET A 20 0.53 15.32 7.10
C MET A 20 -0.91 14.81 6.87
N CYS A 21 -1.49 14.17 7.90
CA CYS A 21 -2.85 13.66 8.00
C CYS A 21 -3.26 13.78 9.49
N ASP A 22 -4.55 13.92 9.82
CA ASP A 22 -5.06 13.90 11.21
C ASP A 22 -4.84 12.54 11.93
N CYS A 23 -4.08 11.64 11.31
CA CYS A 23 -3.69 10.35 11.87
C CYS A 23 -2.49 10.51 12.81
N HIS A 24 -2.80 10.73 14.08
CA HIS A 24 -1.83 10.73 15.15
C HIS A 24 -1.75 9.34 15.79
N PHE A 25 -0.61 8.71 15.62
CA PHE A 25 -0.27 7.44 16.25
C PHE A 25 0.73 7.68 17.37
N GLU A 26 0.51 7.08 18.54
CA GLU A 26 1.47 7.14 19.63
C GLU A 26 2.74 6.37 19.26
N ALA A 27 3.90 6.98 19.50
CA ALA A 27 5.17 6.32 19.25
C ALA A 27 5.29 5.03 20.09
N PHE A 28 5.89 4.00 19.50
CA PHE A 28 6.06 2.68 20.13
C PHE A 28 4.76 1.92 20.44
N THR A 29 3.63 2.32 19.86
CA THR A 29 2.42 1.50 19.89
C THR A 29 2.41 0.48 18.77
N LEU A 30 1.82 -0.68 19.06
CA LEU A 30 1.54 -1.70 18.06
C LEU A 30 0.22 -1.35 17.40
N LEU A 31 0.25 -1.16 16.09
CA LEU A 31 -0.93 -0.82 15.32
C LEU A 31 -1.19 -1.89 14.26
N ASP A 32 -2.40 -2.39 14.23
CA ASP A 32 -2.84 -3.26 13.14
C ASP A 32 -2.91 -2.45 11.84
N SER A 33 -2.64 -3.12 10.70
CA SER A 33 -2.75 -2.46 9.39
C SER A 33 -4.18 -1.95 9.14
N ALA A 34 -5.19 -2.62 9.71
CA ALA A 34 -6.57 -2.18 9.70
C ALA A 34 -6.78 -0.88 10.48
N GLU A 35 -6.13 -0.69 11.64
CA GLU A 35 -6.24 0.55 12.43
C GLU A 35 -5.64 1.74 11.67
N VAL A 36 -4.50 1.51 11.00
CA VAL A 36 -3.86 2.52 10.16
C VAL A 36 -4.75 2.88 8.96
N LEU A 37 -5.29 1.88 8.28
CA LEU A 37 -6.20 2.07 7.14
C LEU A 37 -7.50 2.76 7.57
N GLU A 38 -8.08 2.38 8.70
CA GLU A 38 -9.27 3.01 9.25
C GLU A 38 -9.00 4.49 9.50
N CYS A 39 -7.85 4.83 10.07
CA CYS A 39 -7.48 6.22 10.26
C CYS A 39 -7.40 7.00 8.94
N MET A 40 -6.74 6.45 7.90
CA MET A 40 -6.68 7.08 6.59
C MET A 40 -8.07 7.28 5.96
N ARG A 41 -8.99 6.36 6.23
CA ARG A 41 -10.38 6.42 5.76
C ARG A 41 -11.27 7.40 6.53
N ARG A 42 -10.80 7.97 7.66
CA ARG A 42 -11.54 9.04 8.37
C ARG A 42 -11.46 10.38 7.67
N ILE A 43 -10.54 10.54 6.71
CA ILE A 43 -10.42 11.78 5.94
C ILE A 43 -11.56 11.84 4.93
N GLU A 44 -12.48 12.78 5.13
CA GLU A 44 -13.60 13.02 4.24
C GLU A 44 -13.14 13.60 2.90
N VAL A 45 -13.90 13.32 1.85
CA VAL A 45 -13.65 13.91 0.53
C VAL A 45 -14.11 15.36 0.51
N SER A 46 -13.19 16.25 0.21
CA SER A 46 -13.50 17.65 -0.12
C SER A 46 -13.97 17.73 -1.58
N ASP A 47 -15.21 18.18 -1.82
CA ASP A 47 -15.76 18.37 -3.17
C ASP A 47 -14.89 19.29 -4.02
N SER A 48 -14.30 20.32 -3.40
CA SER A 48 -13.38 21.24 -4.07
C SER A 48 -12.11 20.51 -4.53
N ASP A 49 -11.52 19.69 -3.66
CA ASP A 49 -10.28 18.98 -3.97
C ASP A 49 -10.52 17.88 -5.00
N LYS A 50 -11.64 17.16 -4.89
CA LYS A 50 -12.08 16.18 -5.87
C LYS A 50 -12.24 16.83 -7.25
N ASN A 51 -13.00 17.91 -7.35
CA ASN A 51 -13.21 18.60 -8.62
C ASN A 51 -11.90 19.15 -9.19
N SER A 52 -11.03 19.73 -8.35
CA SER A 52 -9.73 20.24 -8.77
C SER A 52 -8.82 19.12 -9.30
N LEU A 53 -8.82 17.96 -8.64
CA LEU A 53 -8.04 16.78 -9.05
C LEU A 53 -8.48 16.31 -10.43
N PHE A 54 -9.77 15.98 -10.60
CA PHE A 54 -10.28 15.42 -11.86
C PHE A 54 -10.20 16.44 -13.02
N THR A 55 -10.49 17.71 -12.76
CA THR A 55 -10.33 18.79 -13.77
C THR A 55 -8.87 18.90 -14.24
N SER A 56 -7.91 18.73 -13.33
CA SER A 56 -6.48 18.80 -13.66
C SER A 56 -5.98 17.55 -14.39
N MET A 57 -6.66 16.40 -14.24
CA MET A 57 -6.29 15.16 -14.92
C MET A 57 -6.79 15.07 -16.35
N GLN A 58 -7.94 15.67 -16.65
CA GLN A 58 -8.52 15.65 -18.00
C GLN A 58 -7.51 16.05 -19.10
N PRO A 59 -6.81 17.20 -19.02
CA PRO A 59 -5.83 17.56 -20.05
C PRO A 59 -4.62 16.63 -20.10
N LEU A 60 -4.22 16.01 -18.98
CA LEU A 60 -3.11 15.06 -18.95
C LEU A 60 -3.46 13.78 -19.71
N ILE A 61 -4.69 13.30 -19.57
CA ILE A 61 -5.21 12.15 -20.34
C ILE A 61 -5.32 12.52 -21.82
N ASP A 62 -5.77 13.73 -22.15
CA ASP A 62 -5.85 14.16 -23.55
C ASP A 62 -4.48 14.29 -24.22
N MET A 63 -3.42 14.53 -23.45
CA MET A 63 -2.03 14.52 -23.93
C MET A 63 -1.41 13.12 -24.01
N TYR A 64 -2.08 12.10 -23.48
CA TYR A 64 -1.55 10.74 -23.47
C TYR A 64 -1.69 10.09 -24.86
N ALA A 65 -0.55 9.73 -25.45
CA ALA A 65 -0.47 9.32 -26.85
C ALA A 65 -1.11 7.96 -27.16
N PHE A 66 -1.29 7.09 -26.16
CA PHE A 66 -1.80 5.73 -26.34
C PHE A 66 -3.26 5.56 -25.91
N THR A 67 -4.04 6.65 -25.85
CA THR A 67 -5.46 6.57 -25.49
C THR A 67 -6.29 5.76 -26.48
N ASP A 68 -5.94 5.81 -27.77
CA ASP A 68 -6.55 5.00 -28.82
C ASP A 68 -6.22 3.51 -28.69
N MET A 69 -4.95 3.19 -28.40
CA MET A 69 -4.49 1.82 -28.18
C MET A 69 -5.10 1.19 -26.91
N LEU A 70 -5.36 1.98 -25.87
CA LEU A 70 -6.10 1.49 -24.69
C LEU A 70 -7.58 1.27 -24.99
N LEU A 71 -8.18 2.08 -25.86
CA LEU A 71 -9.60 1.98 -26.19
C LEU A 71 -9.92 0.80 -27.13
N ASP A 72 -9.02 0.50 -28.07
CA ASP A 72 -9.14 -0.60 -29.03
C ASP A 72 -7.80 -1.33 -29.17
N PRO A 73 -7.37 -2.09 -28.14
CA PRO A 73 -6.10 -2.78 -28.16
C PRO A 73 -6.08 -3.88 -29.23
N PRO A 74 -4.96 -4.04 -29.96
CA PRO A 74 -4.85 -5.07 -30.97
C PRO A 74 -4.71 -6.46 -30.32
N SER A 75 -5.09 -7.49 -31.07
CA SER A 75 -4.83 -8.88 -30.68
C SER A 75 -3.33 -9.13 -30.44
N PRO A 76 -2.93 -9.87 -29.39
CA PRO A 76 -3.75 -10.63 -28.44
C PRO A 76 -4.00 -9.91 -27.09
N TYR A 77 -4.08 -8.59 -27.07
CA TYR A 77 -4.15 -7.77 -25.85
C TYR A 77 -5.54 -7.19 -25.59
N GLU A 78 -6.59 -7.81 -26.13
CA GLU A 78 -7.97 -7.34 -26.00
C GLU A 78 -8.40 -7.16 -24.53
N GLU A 79 -7.79 -7.90 -23.60
CA GLU A 79 -8.02 -7.80 -22.15
C GLU A 79 -7.48 -6.52 -21.50
N LEU A 80 -6.63 -5.75 -22.19
CA LEU A 80 -6.09 -4.48 -21.72
C LEU A 80 -6.98 -3.29 -22.07
N GLN A 81 -8.18 -3.54 -22.61
CA GLN A 81 -9.09 -2.49 -23.03
C GLN A 81 -9.53 -1.62 -21.83
N VAL A 82 -9.23 -0.33 -21.91
CA VAL A 82 -9.61 0.68 -20.91
C VAL A 82 -10.01 1.96 -21.62
N ASP A 83 -11.28 2.36 -21.50
CA ASP A 83 -11.71 3.70 -21.90
C ASP A 83 -11.34 4.71 -20.80
N LEU A 84 -10.09 5.19 -20.85
CA LEU A 84 -9.53 6.04 -19.82
C LEU A 84 -10.34 7.35 -19.60
N ARG A 85 -11.01 7.87 -20.63
CA ARG A 85 -11.84 9.08 -20.52
C ARG A 85 -13.18 8.79 -19.86
N ALA A 86 -13.84 7.72 -20.27
CA ALA A 86 -15.12 7.32 -19.67
C ALA A 86 -14.92 6.92 -18.21
N GLU A 87 -13.88 6.16 -17.91
CA GLU A 87 -13.55 5.74 -16.54
C GLU A 87 -13.19 6.94 -15.66
N LEU A 88 -12.39 7.91 -16.14
CA LEU A 88 -12.10 9.11 -15.34
C LEU A 88 -13.38 9.91 -15.04
N THR A 89 -14.29 10.02 -16.00
CA THR A 89 -15.58 10.70 -15.81
C THR A 89 -16.44 9.96 -14.78
N ALA A 90 -16.52 8.64 -14.86
CA ALA A 90 -17.22 7.81 -13.89
C ALA A 90 -16.63 7.96 -12.48
N LEU A 91 -15.31 8.01 -12.36
CA LEU A 91 -14.63 8.27 -11.08
C LEU A 91 -14.92 9.68 -10.54
N GLN A 92 -15.06 10.69 -11.39
CA GLN A 92 -15.44 12.04 -10.95
C GLN A 92 -16.87 12.08 -10.39
N GLU A 93 -17.79 11.28 -10.92
CA GLU A 93 -19.18 11.24 -10.45
C GLU A 93 -19.39 10.27 -9.26
N ALA A 94 -18.49 9.30 -9.08
CA ALA A 94 -18.61 8.29 -8.04
C ALA A 94 -18.62 8.87 -6.61
N PRO A 95 -19.50 8.39 -5.72
CA PRO A 95 -19.41 8.69 -4.30
C PRO A 95 -18.25 7.89 -3.67
N TYR A 96 -17.44 8.56 -2.85
CA TYR A 96 -16.35 7.92 -2.11
C TYR A 96 -16.58 8.09 -0.62
N ALA A 97 -16.34 7.02 0.14
CA ALA A 97 -16.43 7.04 1.60
C ALA A 97 -15.33 7.89 2.25
N SER A 98 -14.17 7.98 1.58
CA SER A 98 -13.00 8.69 2.08
C SER A 98 -12.12 9.20 0.93
N GLU A 99 -11.27 10.18 1.24
CA GLU A 99 -10.27 10.68 0.29
C GLU A 99 -9.28 9.57 -0.11
N TYR A 100 -8.96 8.67 0.83
CA TYR A 100 -8.15 7.48 0.55
C TYR A 100 -8.79 6.61 -0.53
N ASP A 101 -10.08 6.29 -0.41
CA ASP A 101 -10.77 5.43 -1.39
C ASP A 101 -10.87 6.11 -2.77
N MET A 102 -11.01 7.45 -2.81
CA MET A 102 -10.94 8.22 -4.06
C MET A 102 -9.59 8.08 -4.76
N HIS A 103 -8.49 8.34 -4.03
CA HIS A 103 -7.14 8.19 -4.59
C HIS A 103 -6.80 6.75 -4.94
N LYS A 104 -7.36 5.78 -4.20
CA LYS A 104 -7.24 4.35 -4.50
C LYS A 104 -7.87 4.00 -5.84
N ALA A 105 -9.12 4.42 -6.07
CA ALA A 105 -9.83 4.14 -7.31
C ALA A 105 -9.07 4.73 -8.52
N LEU A 106 -8.54 5.94 -8.37
CA LEU A 106 -7.73 6.57 -9.40
C LEU A 106 -6.41 5.84 -9.68
N ALA A 107 -5.71 5.41 -8.62
CA ALA A 107 -4.50 4.60 -8.77
C ALA A 107 -4.80 3.27 -9.49
N GLN A 108 -5.93 2.65 -9.16
CA GLN A 108 -6.37 1.39 -9.78
C GLN A 108 -6.71 1.57 -11.26
N LEU A 109 -7.39 2.66 -11.65
CA LEU A 109 -7.64 2.97 -13.06
C LEU A 109 -6.33 3.08 -13.84
N ILE A 110 -5.37 3.85 -13.32
CA ILE A 110 -4.08 4.02 -14.00
C ILE A 110 -3.28 2.70 -14.05
N ALA A 111 -3.35 1.89 -12.99
CA ALA A 111 -2.72 0.55 -12.98
C ALA A 111 -3.40 -0.45 -13.93
N ALA A 112 -4.69 -0.27 -14.24
CA ALA A 112 -5.42 -1.10 -15.20
C ALA A 112 -4.93 -0.91 -16.63
N CYS A 113 -4.39 0.28 -16.97
CA CYS A 113 -3.80 0.56 -18.28
C CYS A 113 -2.54 -0.27 -18.58
N LYS A 114 -1.91 -0.88 -17.56
CA LYS A 114 -0.67 -1.67 -17.68
C LYS A 114 0.48 -0.98 -18.44
N ASP A 115 0.51 0.35 -18.41
CA ASP A 115 1.56 1.15 -19.04
C ASP A 115 2.54 1.71 -17.97
N PRO A 116 3.84 1.38 -18.02
CA PRO A 116 4.81 1.89 -17.05
C PRO A 116 5.06 3.40 -17.13
N HIS A 117 4.68 4.07 -18.21
CA HIS A 117 4.78 5.52 -18.40
C HIS A 117 3.57 6.27 -17.87
N LEU A 118 2.43 5.59 -17.72
CA LEU A 118 1.24 6.16 -17.09
C LEU A 118 1.26 5.83 -15.60
N ARG A 119 1.68 6.81 -14.78
CA ARG A 119 1.81 6.61 -13.34
C ARG A 119 1.04 7.67 -12.56
N TYR A 120 0.12 7.21 -11.73
CA TYR A 120 -0.47 8.05 -10.70
C TYR A 120 0.34 7.98 -9.41
N VAL A 121 0.71 9.15 -8.89
CA VAL A 121 1.42 9.25 -7.62
C VAL A 121 0.43 9.73 -6.58
N THR A 122 0.01 8.83 -5.70
CA THR A 122 -0.92 9.17 -4.62
C THR A 122 -0.32 10.24 -3.69
N PRO A 123 -1.14 11.11 -3.08
CA PRO A 123 -0.67 12.12 -2.16
C PRO A 123 0.25 11.55 -1.09
N TYR A 124 1.22 12.36 -0.65
CA TYR A 124 2.24 11.92 0.31
C TYR A 124 1.64 11.28 1.57
N LYS A 125 0.53 11.84 2.07
CA LYS A 125 -0.22 11.36 3.24
C LYS A 125 -0.77 9.92 3.11
N PHE A 126 -0.90 9.39 1.90
CA PHE A 126 -1.41 8.03 1.65
C PHE A 126 -0.34 7.04 1.16
N ARG A 127 0.82 7.53 0.70
CA ARG A 127 1.87 6.66 0.12
C ARG A 127 3.02 6.33 1.06
N GLN A 128 3.22 7.14 2.10
CA GLN A 128 4.39 6.99 2.96
C GLN A 128 3.96 6.81 4.41
N PHE A 129 4.18 5.60 4.91
CA PHE A 129 4.19 5.30 6.33
C PHE A 129 5.55 4.72 6.68
N SER A 130 6.07 5.10 7.84
CA SER A 130 7.26 4.48 8.39
C SER A 130 6.81 3.49 9.44
N TYR A 131 7.31 2.28 9.33
CA TYR A 131 7.00 1.19 10.20
C TYR A 131 8.32 0.58 10.68
N ILE A 132 8.47 0.49 11.99
CA ILE A 132 9.66 0.04 12.70
C ILE A 132 9.27 -1.28 13.35
N HIS A 133 9.96 -2.36 12.96
CA HIS A 133 9.75 -3.64 13.59
C HIS A 133 10.42 -3.61 14.97
N PRO A 134 9.71 -3.88 16.06
CA PRO A 134 10.30 -3.83 17.39
C PRO A 134 11.26 -4.98 17.64
N VAL A 135 11.34 -5.98 16.74
CA VAL A 135 12.34 -7.05 16.88
C VAL A 135 13.17 -7.25 15.62
N ARG A 136 14.48 -7.37 15.78
CA ARG A 136 15.39 -7.90 14.77
C ARG A 136 15.40 -9.41 14.89
N LEU A 137 15.02 -10.10 13.83
CA LEU A 137 15.25 -11.54 13.67
C LEU A 137 16.62 -11.73 13.02
N THR A 138 17.48 -12.53 13.65
CA THR A 138 18.80 -12.90 13.12
C THR A 138 18.91 -14.41 13.09
N ALA A 139 19.01 -14.99 11.90
CA ALA A 139 19.39 -16.39 11.75
C ALA A 139 20.93 -16.46 11.61
N SER A 140 21.57 -17.28 12.43
CA SER A 140 23.00 -17.54 12.38
C SER A 140 23.27 -19.03 12.48
N LEU A 141 24.37 -19.50 11.91
CA LEU A 141 24.85 -20.85 12.17
C LEU A 141 25.72 -20.82 13.44
N ASP A 142 25.53 -21.79 14.33
CA ASP A 142 26.45 -21.98 15.45
C ASP A 142 27.74 -22.69 15.02
N GLU A 143 28.62 -22.98 15.99
CA GLU A 143 29.89 -23.66 15.72
C GLU A 143 29.71 -25.10 15.20
N GLN A 144 28.53 -25.71 15.42
CA GLN A 144 28.18 -27.03 14.92
C GLN A 144 27.53 -26.99 13.53
N GLY A 145 27.20 -25.79 13.03
CA GLY A 145 26.50 -25.60 11.76
C GLY A 145 24.98 -25.70 11.88
N ASP A 146 24.44 -25.70 13.10
CA ASP A 146 23.00 -25.68 13.34
C ASP A 146 22.46 -24.25 13.20
N THR A 147 21.23 -24.11 12.68
CA THR A 147 20.60 -22.80 12.54
C THR A 147 20.02 -22.34 13.86
N VAL A 148 20.55 -21.23 14.39
CA VAL A 148 20.07 -20.53 15.57
C VAL A 148 19.34 -19.27 15.14
N LEU A 149 18.05 -19.20 15.49
CA LEU A 149 17.25 -17.98 15.34
C LEU A 149 17.32 -17.17 16.64
N SER A 150 17.77 -15.92 16.55
CA SER A 150 17.78 -14.98 17.66
C SER A 150 16.86 -13.79 17.38
N MET A 151 16.12 -13.39 18.40
CA MET A 151 15.23 -12.25 18.38
C MET A 151 15.75 -11.22 19.37
N ALA A 152 16.01 -9.99 18.91
CA ALA A 152 16.49 -8.90 19.76
C ALA A 152 15.74 -7.61 19.44
N MET A 153 15.40 -6.81 20.45
CA MET A 153 14.91 -5.46 20.20
C MET A 153 16.02 -4.65 19.50
N PRO A 154 15.72 -3.82 18.48
CA PRO A 154 16.73 -2.92 17.94
C PRO A 154 17.19 -1.97 19.06
N PRO A 155 18.50 -1.63 19.11
CA PRO A 155 18.98 -0.64 20.07
C PRO A 155 18.21 0.68 19.88
N ALA A 156 18.02 1.46 20.95
CA ALA A 156 17.20 2.68 20.92
C ALA A 156 17.63 3.68 19.83
N GLU A 157 18.92 3.68 19.49
CA GLU A 157 19.54 4.47 18.42
C GLU A 157 19.28 3.97 17.00
N TYR A 158 18.66 2.80 16.80
CA TYR A 158 18.21 2.27 15.50
C TYR A 158 16.69 2.20 15.39
N ALA A 159 15.96 2.61 16.45
CA ALA A 159 14.50 2.62 16.45
C ALA A 159 13.90 3.58 15.42
N TRP A 160 14.68 4.45 14.77
CA TRP A 160 14.17 5.47 13.86
C TRP A 160 14.44 5.21 12.37
N SER A 161 15.20 4.18 11.98
CA SER A 161 15.61 3.97 10.58
C SER A 161 15.11 2.65 9.99
N VAL A 162 13.80 2.52 9.81
CA VAL A 162 13.24 1.62 8.80
C VAL A 162 12.23 2.43 7.99
N THR A 163 12.74 3.07 6.93
CA THR A 163 11.87 3.67 5.91
C THR A 163 11.42 2.55 4.98
N ALA A 164 10.27 1.94 5.26
CA ALA A 164 9.58 1.17 4.26
C ALA A 164 9.00 2.17 3.24
N HIS A 165 9.58 2.25 2.04
CA HIS A 165 8.88 2.87 0.93
C HIS A 165 7.75 1.94 0.55
N VAL A 166 6.52 2.33 0.88
CA VAL A 166 5.37 1.53 0.51
C VAL A 166 4.98 1.89 -0.91
N HIS A 167 5.85 1.48 -1.82
CA HIS A 167 5.42 1.14 -3.16
C HIS A 167 4.47 -0.05 -2.98
N SER A 168 3.18 0.14 -3.28
CA SER A 168 2.17 -0.91 -3.52
C SER A 168 1.03 -1.18 -2.52
N LEU A 169 0.66 -0.31 -1.55
CA LEU A 169 -0.69 -0.46 -0.94
C LEU A 169 -1.83 -0.35 -1.98
N PHE A 170 -1.53 0.22 -3.15
CA PHE A 170 -2.48 0.40 -4.25
C PHE A 170 -2.35 -0.68 -5.35
N GLU A 171 -1.20 -1.36 -5.44
CA GLU A 171 -0.93 -2.38 -6.49
C GLU A 171 -1.01 -3.82 -5.96
N SER A 172 -0.83 -4.02 -4.65
CA SER A 172 -1.00 -5.32 -4.03
C SER A 172 -2.35 -5.38 -3.31
N ASP A 173 -3.12 -6.40 -3.67
CA ASP A 173 -4.23 -6.90 -2.87
C ASP A 173 -3.80 -6.91 -1.37
N PRO A 174 -4.56 -6.32 -0.44
CA PRO A 174 -4.26 -6.44 0.99
C PRO A 174 -4.07 -7.91 1.43
N ASP A 175 -4.71 -8.86 0.74
CA ASP A 175 -4.50 -10.29 0.96
C ASP A 175 -3.15 -10.78 0.41
N ALA A 176 -2.60 -10.16 -0.64
CA ALA A 176 -1.29 -10.52 -1.20
C ALA A 176 -0.12 -10.08 -0.30
N ALA A 177 -0.19 -8.91 0.34
CA ALA A 177 0.82 -8.50 1.31
C ALA A 177 0.80 -9.40 2.55
N SER A 178 -0.40 -9.77 3.02
CA SER A 178 -0.60 -10.78 4.07
C SER A 178 -0.10 -12.16 3.64
N ALA A 179 -0.35 -12.58 2.40
CA ALA A 179 0.09 -13.85 1.83
C ALA A 179 1.61 -13.91 1.63
N LEU A 180 2.29 -12.81 1.29
CA LEU A 180 3.73 -12.78 1.11
C LEU A 180 4.46 -12.84 2.46
N LEU A 181 3.93 -12.18 3.49
CA LEU A 181 4.39 -12.36 4.87
C LEU A 181 4.12 -13.79 5.37
N THR A 182 2.94 -14.33 5.07
CA THR A 182 2.56 -15.70 5.43
C THR A 182 3.41 -16.74 4.70
N ALA A 183 3.74 -16.53 3.42
CA ALA A 183 4.59 -17.43 2.63
C ALA A 183 6.06 -17.38 3.03
N LEU A 184 6.55 -16.23 3.52
CA LEU A 184 7.89 -16.11 4.10
C LEU A 184 7.98 -16.77 5.49
N LEU A 185 6.86 -16.86 6.21
CA LEU A 185 6.79 -17.44 7.56
C LEU A 185 6.35 -18.92 7.58
N LEU A 186 5.69 -19.42 6.53
CA LEU A 186 5.24 -20.82 6.42
C LEU A 186 6.15 -21.71 5.55
N ARG A 187 7.33 -21.24 5.15
CA ARG A 187 8.32 -22.05 4.41
C ARG A 187 9.23 -22.85 5.36
N GLU A 188 8.66 -23.32 6.47
CA GLU A 188 9.24 -24.34 7.35
C GLU A 188 8.29 -25.56 7.35
N GLU A 189 8.38 -26.37 6.31
CA GLU A 189 8.22 -27.84 6.39
C GLU A 189 9.29 -28.51 5.52
#